data_AF-A0A8H8JA90-F1
#
_entry.id   AF-A0A8H8JA90-F1
#
_cell.length_a   1.000
_cell.length_b   1.000
_cell.length_c   1.000
_cell.angle_alpha   90.00
_cell.angle_beta   90.00
_cell.angle_gamma   90.00
#
_symmetry.space_group_name_H-M   'P 1'
#
loop_
_entity.id
_entity.type
_entity.pdbx_description
1 polymer ?
#
loop_
_entity_poly.entity_id
_entity_poly.type
_entity_poly.pdbx_seq_one_letter_code
_entity_poly.pdbx_strand_id
1 'polypeptide(L)'
;MNNNDTGSEDRHLIVKIVSDESFREYEGFDIANTRDETHSKSKLVSYRVATTRSYESFKQDVIDRVGSLSGADVRFWIMRRRINQTIRPSDILGTDIATWRTQANSRSLLLYVEPVTDNTRRRLLFRREPDSTLIFLKYFNVAKQRLYGVGKTYISGRRGTRHLIDDIHKVMGWTDRRTLLLYEEIKPGMIQRLPLDRTLAQNEITNGDIICFQEYLKPEEKQFLSRQFPSFIVDAVHFYAEMRKGSFRNIRALARVFDFSVQPGETFNDAIKRTQERMGLLDKDLTNYQFSCAAGGEEGSSAVDNFNSQMYCGICMEVFVDPVSFLDCMHLSCGACAVEWFSKSDTCPQCRKVVHNVSYNHHTAGVVEAFQNLLPGSSAGGDRTIAELTAMRSKYRPGQVVVIQKPADLDDEYDEEFTDYTGEDMSELDGENEGVQSSVNTDLAIAMVESVQER
;
A
#
# COMPACT_ATOMS: atom_id res chain seq x y z
N MET A 1 46.71 37.61 39.86
CA MET A 1 47.35 36.77 38.82
C MET A 1 46.26 36.25 37.89
N ASN A 2 46.20 36.79 36.68
CA ASN A 2 45.37 36.25 35.59
C ASN A 2 46.07 34.99 35.06
N ASN A 3 45.44 33.82 35.20
CA ASN A 3 45.79 32.67 34.39
C ASN A 3 44.69 32.48 33.34
N ASN A 4 44.98 32.99 32.15
CA ASN A 4 44.31 32.62 30.91
C ASN A 4 44.52 31.13 30.67
N ASP A 5 43.46 30.33 30.82
CA ASP A 5 43.40 28.96 30.32
C ASP A 5 42.53 28.89 29.05
N THR A 6 42.79 29.80 28.10
CA THR A 6 42.10 29.87 26.80
C THR A 6 42.88 29.17 25.67
N GLY A 7 43.95 28.43 25.99
CA GLY A 7 44.87 27.86 25.01
C GLY A 7 44.54 26.43 24.50
N SER A 8 43.51 25.76 25.03
CA SER A 8 43.26 24.33 24.74
C SER A 8 42.10 24.04 23.77
N GLU A 9 41.15 24.96 23.61
CA GLU A 9 40.02 24.80 22.68
C GLU A 9 40.45 24.94 21.22
N ASP A 10 41.50 25.71 20.94
CA ASP A 10 41.96 26.03 19.59
C ASP A 10 42.89 24.97 18.97
N ARG A 11 42.89 23.73 19.48
CA ARG A 11 43.66 22.60 18.88
C ARG A 11 42.81 21.49 18.25
N HIS A 12 41.50 21.55 18.43
CA HIS A 12 40.60 20.52 17.94
C HIS A 12 39.56 21.11 16.98
N LEU A 13 39.11 20.28 16.04
CA LEU A 13 38.02 20.55 15.11
C LEU A 13 36.95 19.47 15.32
N ILE A 14 35.70 19.89 15.47
CA ILE A 14 34.58 18.95 15.49
C ILE A 14 34.21 18.63 14.04
N VAL A 15 34.27 17.35 13.67
CA VAL A 15 33.90 16.86 12.35
C VAL A 15 32.67 15.97 12.48
N LYS A 16 31.60 16.28 11.75
CA LYS A 16 30.38 15.47 11.68
C LYS A 16 30.36 14.70 10.37
N ILE A 17 30.03 13.40 10.42
CA ILE A 17 30.02 12.52 9.25
C ILE A 17 28.59 12.15 8.88
N VAL A 18 28.27 12.33 7.61
CA VAL A 18 27.10 11.78 6.92
C VAL A 18 27.57 10.58 6.09
N SER A 19 26.97 9.42 6.31
CA SER A 19 27.21 8.18 5.54
C SER A 19 25.98 7.79 4.71
N ASP A 20 26.15 6.83 3.80
CA ASP A 20 25.04 6.21 3.06
C ASP A 20 23.97 5.63 3.99
N GLU A 21 24.40 5.05 5.12
CA GLU A 21 23.53 4.51 6.15
C GLU A 21 22.68 5.60 6.79
N SER A 22 23.30 6.69 7.25
CA SER A 22 22.57 7.83 7.83
C SER A 22 21.61 8.49 6.83
N PHE A 23 21.96 8.49 5.53
CA PHE A 23 21.11 9.01 4.46
C PHE A 23 19.88 8.11 4.21
N ARG A 24 20.03 6.79 4.28
CA ARG A 24 18.90 5.83 4.17
C ARG A 24 17.92 5.94 5.34
N GLU A 25 18.40 6.31 6.51
CA GLU A 25 17.56 6.50 7.70
C GLU A 25 16.90 7.86 7.78
N TYR A 26 17.37 8.83 7.00
CA TYR A 26 16.90 10.21 7.05
C TYR A 26 15.69 10.43 6.14
N GLU A 27 14.59 10.86 6.76
CA GLU A 27 13.29 11.05 6.09
C GLU A 27 12.97 12.53 5.83
N GLY A 28 13.90 13.44 6.13
CA GLY A 28 13.70 14.87 5.97
C GLY A 28 14.25 15.43 4.66
N PHE A 29 14.31 16.76 4.60
CA PHE A 29 14.89 17.51 3.49
C PHE A 29 16.42 17.53 3.56
N ASP A 30 17.13 17.50 2.42
CA ASP A 30 18.58 17.26 2.26
C ASP A 30 18.97 15.79 2.53
N ILE A 31 20.27 15.50 2.64
CA ILE A 31 20.76 14.13 2.83
C ILE A 31 20.94 13.74 4.32
N ALA A 32 20.80 14.68 5.24
CA ALA A 32 20.93 14.44 6.68
C ALA A 32 20.31 15.56 7.53
N ASN A 33 19.97 15.25 8.78
CA ASN A 33 19.63 16.28 9.76
C ASN A 33 20.91 16.97 10.26
N THR A 34 21.12 18.19 9.80
CA THR A 34 22.30 19.01 10.15
C THR A 34 22.04 20.02 11.27
N ARG A 35 20.78 20.14 11.73
CA ARG A 35 20.34 21.19 12.67
C ARG A 35 20.40 20.78 14.14
N ASP A 36 20.92 19.59 14.47
CA ASP A 36 20.99 19.07 15.85
C ASP A 36 19.65 19.19 16.61
N GLU A 37 18.53 19.03 15.91
CA GLU A 37 17.22 18.97 16.56
C GLU A 37 17.16 17.69 17.41
N THR A 38 16.90 17.87 18.71
CA THR A 38 17.04 16.89 19.80
C THR A 38 16.21 15.61 19.65
N HIS A 39 15.44 15.45 18.57
CA HIS A 39 14.51 14.35 18.33
C HIS A 39 14.71 13.62 16.99
N SER A 40 15.87 13.76 16.34
CA SER A 40 16.22 12.97 15.15
C SER A 40 16.66 11.56 15.52
N LYS A 41 16.06 10.52 14.92
CA LYS A 41 16.56 9.13 14.99
C LYS A 41 17.94 8.96 14.31
N SER A 42 18.25 9.81 13.34
CA SER A 42 19.53 9.83 12.60
C SER A 42 20.43 10.91 13.20
N LYS A 43 21.09 10.60 14.32
CA LYS A 43 22.09 11.49 14.95
C LYS A 43 23.43 11.26 14.27
N LEU A 44 24.00 12.33 13.70
CA LEU A 44 25.28 12.23 13.00
C LEU A 44 26.43 11.90 13.96
N VAL A 45 27.32 11.03 13.50
CA VAL A 45 28.53 10.68 14.25
C VAL A 45 29.47 11.88 14.24
N SER A 46 29.90 12.29 15.43
CA SER A 46 30.79 13.44 15.62
C SER A 46 32.18 12.97 16.09
N TYR A 47 33.21 13.58 15.52
CA TYR A 47 34.62 13.30 15.80
C TYR A 47 35.28 14.57 16.31
N ARG A 48 36.08 14.45 17.37
CA ARG A 48 36.97 15.52 17.82
C ARG A 48 38.35 15.25 17.23
N VAL A 49 38.74 16.05 16.26
CA VAL A 49 39.96 15.84 15.46
C VAL A 49 41.00 16.87 15.85
N ALA A 50 42.18 16.44 16.32
CA ALA A 50 43.29 17.35 16.56
C ALA A 50 43.84 17.89 15.24
N THR A 51 44.23 19.17 15.18
CA THR A 51 44.75 19.79 13.94
C THR A 51 46.08 19.20 13.48
N THR A 52 46.83 18.57 14.38
CA THR A 52 48.10 17.88 14.10
C THR A 52 47.92 16.44 13.65
N ARG A 53 46.67 15.92 13.66
CA ARG A 53 46.38 14.55 13.24
C ARG A 53 46.67 14.39 11.74
N SER A 54 47.08 13.19 11.32
CA SER A 54 47.22 12.87 9.90
C SER A 54 45.87 12.50 9.27
N TYR A 55 45.71 12.80 7.99
CA TYR A 55 44.52 12.46 7.21
C TYR A 55 44.24 10.95 7.20
N GLU A 56 45.28 10.14 6.98
CA GLU A 56 45.12 8.69 6.90
C GLU A 56 44.66 8.07 8.22
N SER A 57 45.19 8.58 9.35
CA SER A 57 44.73 8.16 10.67
C SER A 57 43.26 8.52 10.89
N PHE A 58 42.85 9.74 10.53
CA PHE A 58 41.43 10.13 10.64
C PHE A 58 40.53 9.29 9.73
N LYS A 59 40.97 9.02 8.50
CA LYS A 59 40.27 8.19 7.54
C LYS A 59 40.03 6.78 8.07
N GLN A 60 41.06 6.17 8.66
CA GLN A 60 40.96 4.84 9.26
C GLN A 60 39.97 4.80 10.43
N ASP A 61 40.00 5.79 11.33
CA ASP A 61 39.02 5.89 12.42
C ASP A 61 37.58 5.95 11.91
N VAL A 62 37.33 6.69 10.83
CA VAL A 62 35.99 6.77 10.24
C VAL A 62 35.58 5.42 9.66
N ILE A 63 36.49 4.71 8.99
CA ILE A 63 36.24 3.36 8.45
C ILE A 63 35.90 2.37 9.58
N ASP A 64 36.67 2.39 10.66
CA ASP A 64 36.52 1.44 11.77
C ASP A 64 35.20 1.66 12.53
N ARG A 65 34.76 2.92 12.63
CA ARG A 65 33.61 3.31 13.44
C ARG A 65 32.30 3.31 12.66
N VAL A 66 32.35 3.48 11.33
CA VAL A 66 31.20 3.32 10.44
C VAL A 66 31.24 1.90 9.88
N GLY A 67 30.56 0.97 10.55
CA GLY A 67 30.67 -0.47 10.24
C GLY A 67 30.43 -0.84 8.77
N SER A 68 29.60 -0.08 8.05
CA SER A 68 29.34 -0.25 6.62
C SER A 68 30.53 0.07 5.69
N LEU A 69 31.64 0.60 6.21
CA LEU A 69 32.85 0.96 5.46
C LEU A 69 34.02 -0.01 5.66
N SER A 70 33.88 -1.05 6.49
CA SER A 70 34.98 -1.97 6.80
C SER A 70 35.56 -2.61 5.53
N GLY A 71 36.89 -2.50 5.35
CA GLY A 71 37.61 -3.01 4.18
C GLY A 71 37.44 -2.18 2.89
N ALA A 72 36.69 -1.07 2.93
CA ALA A 72 36.55 -0.15 1.81
C ALA A 72 37.58 0.99 1.88
N ASP A 73 37.98 1.48 0.71
CA ASP A 73 38.62 2.78 0.60
C ASP A 73 37.54 3.87 0.59
N VAL A 74 37.83 5.06 1.09
CA VAL A 74 36.82 6.11 1.29
C VAL A 74 37.30 7.46 0.81
N ARG A 75 36.33 8.28 0.39
CA ARG A 75 36.53 9.66 -0.05
C ARG A 75 35.58 10.57 0.71
N PHE A 76 36.08 11.74 1.11
CA PHE A 76 35.28 12.73 1.83
C PHE A 76 34.87 13.88 0.91
N TRP A 77 33.59 14.23 0.97
CA TRP A 77 33.03 15.42 0.35
C TRP A 77 32.71 16.47 1.41
N ILE A 78 33.11 17.71 1.16
CA ILE A 78 32.76 18.84 1.99
C ILE A 78 31.29 19.18 1.76
N MET A 79 30.51 19.19 2.84
CA MET A 79 29.12 19.60 2.81
C MET A 79 29.02 21.12 2.94
N ARG A 80 28.57 21.81 1.89
CA ARG A 80 28.46 23.28 1.88
C ARG A 80 27.00 23.73 1.88
N ARG A 81 26.76 24.85 2.57
CA ARG A 81 25.47 25.54 2.51
C ARG A 81 25.39 26.33 1.20
N ARG A 82 24.35 26.06 0.40
CA ARG A 82 24.06 26.78 -0.84
C ARG A 82 23.25 28.06 -0.57
N ILE A 83 23.12 28.92 -1.58
CA ILE A 83 22.34 30.18 -1.52
C ILE A 83 20.89 29.93 -1.08
N ASN A 84 20.29 28.81 -1.53
CA ASN A 84 18.94 28.40 -1.17
C ASN A 84 18.82 27.74 0.23
N GLN A 85 19.86 27.88 1.07
CA GLN A 85 19.98 27.36 2.45
C GLN A 85 20.07 25.84 2.60
N THR A 86 20.03 25.07 1.50
CA THR A 86 20.27 23.62 1.50
C THR A 86 21.73 23.31 1.82
N ILE A 87 22.02 22.13 2.37
CA ILE A 87 23.39 21.69 2.65
C ILE A 87 23.67 20.40 1.89
N ARG A 88 24.60 20.46 0.92
CA ARG A 88 24.87 19.36 -0.03
C ARG A 88 26.38 19.13 -0.21
N PRO A 89 26.79 17.94 -0.65
CA PRO A 89 28.16 17.68 -1.07
C PRO A 89 28.55 18.63 -2.21
N SER A 90 29.70 19.29 -2.08
CA SER A 90 30.20 20.26 -3.08
C SER A 90 31.53 19.78 -3.65
N ASP A 91 32.56 19.79 -2.82
CA ASP A 91 33.96 19.60 -3.24
C ASP A 91 34.58 18.43 -2.49
N ILE A 92 35.59 17.80 -3.08
CA ILE A 92 36.40 16.79 -2.40
C ILE A 92 37.24 17.45 -1.31
N LEU A 93 37.30 16.82 -0.14
CA LEU A 93 38.11 17.28 0.97
C LEU A 93 39.61 17.12 0.66
N GLY A 94 40.38 18.18 0.86
CA GLY A 94 41.84 18.13 0.78
C GLY A 94 42.47 17.31 1.91
N THR A 95 43.66 16.76 1.69
CA THR A 95 44.34 15.90 2.67
C THR A 95 45.03 16.67 3.81
N ASP A 96 45.21 17.98 3.68
CA ASP A 96 45.82 18.79 4.74
C ASP A 96 44.78 19.23 5.78
N ILE A 97 44.80 18.59 6.95
CA ILE A 97 43.90 18.86 8.07
C ILE A 97 44.02 20.30 8.59
N ALA A 98 45.19 20.93 8.47
CA ALA A 98 45.35 22.33 8.91
C ALA A 98 44.42 23.28 8.13
N THR A 99 44.16 22.97 6.86
CA THR A 99 43.25 23.76 6.01
C THR A 99 41.77 23.53 6.32
N TRP A 100 41.41 22.48 7.05
CA TRP A 100 40.01 22.13 7.29
C TRP A 100 39.28 23.17 8.12
N ARG A 101 39.99 23.92 8.97
CA ARG A 101 39.41 25.01 9.74
C ARG A 101 38.88 26.14 8.89
N THR A 102 39.54 26.46 7.78
CA THR A 102 39.06 27.53 6.87
C THR A 102 37.82 27.09 6.11
N GLN A 103 37.58 25.78 6.02
CA GLN A 103 36.42 25.16 5.37
C GLN A 103 35.28 24.85 6.36
N ALA A 104 35.59 24.85 7.66
CA ALA A 104 34.62 24.64 8.72
C ALA A 104 33.78 25.91 8.94
N ASN A 105 32.51 25.73 9.30
CA ASN A 105 31.75 26.83 9.88
C ASN A 105 32.12 27.01 11.36
N SER A 106 31.62 28.07 11.99
CA SER A 106 31.95 28.45 13.37
C SER A 106 31.63 27.39 14.46
N ARG A 107 31.04 26.23 14.13
CA ARG A 107 30.67 25.19 15.12
C ARG A 107 31.10 23.76 14.77
N SER A 108 31.30 23.39 13.50
CA SER A 108 31.84 22.07 13.09
C SER A 108 32.05 21.98 11.57
N LEU A 109 32.97 21.12 11.12
CA LEU A 109 33.06 20.71 9.72
C LEU A 109 32.10 19.55 9.47
N LEU A 110 31.27 19.65 8.42
CA LEU A 110 30.36 18.58 8.03
C LEU A 110 30.87 17.92 6.75
N LEU A 111 30.99 16.60 6.78
CA LEU A 111 31.48 15.81 5.65
C LEU A 111 30.50 14.71 5.29
N TYR A 112 30.45 14.40 4.00
CA TYR A 112 29.84 13.17 3.51
C TYR A 112 30.95 12.16 3.19
N VAL A 113 30.83 10.93 3.70
CA VAL A 113 31.78 9.85 3.44
C VAL A 113 31.24 8.93 2.35
N GLU A 114 31.99 8.83 1.27
CA GLU A 114 31.70 7.97 0.13
C GLU A 114 32.62 6.74 0.14
N PRO A 115 32.09 5.51 0.13
CA PRO A 115 32.89 4.32 -0.14
C PRO A 115 33.32 4.30 -1.62
N VAL A 116 34.63 4.19 -1.84
CA VAL A 116 35.25 4.10 -3.16
C VAL A 116 35.32 2.63 -3.57
N THR A 117 34.33 2.20 -4.35
CA THR A 117 34.32 0.85 -4.96
C THR A 117 35.23 0.79 -6.18
N ASP A 118 35.59 -0.41 -6.66
CA ASP A 118 36.33 -0.58 -7.92
C ASP A 118 35.62 0.05 -9.13
N ASN A 119 34.29 0.13 -9.10
CA ASN A 119 33.51 0.81 -10.13
C ASN A 119 33.69 2.35 -10.03
N THR A 120 33.71 2.88 -8.81
CA THR A 120 34.03 4.28 -8.52
C THR A 120 35.46 4.60 -8.94
N ARG A 121 36.44 3.77 -8.56
CA ARG A 121 37.85 3.90 -8.98
C ARG A 121 37.96 3.86 -10.49
N ARG A 122 37.28 2.92 -11.17
CA ARG A 122 37.29 2.86 -12.63
C ARG A 122 36.74 4.14 -13.26
N ARG A 123 35.63 4.68 -12.75
CA ARG A 123 35.04 5.93 -13.28
C ARG A 123 35.92 7.18 -13.03
N LEU A 124 36.67 7.20 -11.92
CA LEU A 124 37.53 8.33 -11.55
C LEU A 124 38.94 8.26 -12.15
N LEU A 125 39.55 7.07 -12.22
CA LEU A 125 40.89 6.83 -12.74
C LEU A 125 40.89 6.74 -14.27
N PHE A 126 39.93 6.02 -14.85
CA PHE A 126 39.66 6.11 -16.28
C PHE A 126 38.76 7.30 -16.47
N ARG A 127 39.37 8.45 -16.77
CA ARG A 127 38.79 9.74 -17.18
C ARG A 127 37.82 9.60 -18.38
N ARG A 128 36.82 8.72 -18.28
CA ARG A 128 35.85 8.43 -19.33
C ARG A 128 34.80 9.54 -19.41
N GLU A 129 34.52 10.22 -18.30
CA GLU A 129 33.64 11.41 -18.29
C GLU A 129 34.05 12.43 -17.20
N PRO A 130 34.89 13.43 -17.54
CA PRO A 130 35.23 14.53 -16.62
C PRO A 130 34.02 15.37 -16.19
N ASP A 131 32.89 15.23 -16.88
CA ASP A 131 31.63 15.96 -16.63
C ASP A 131 30.62 15.13 -15.79
N SER A 132 31.09 14.10 -15.07
CA SER A 132 30.21 13.26 -14.27
C SER A 132 29.84 13.92 -12.93
N THR A 133 28.54 13.91 -12.64
CA THR A 133 27.94 14.57 -11.49
C THR A 133 27.48 13.54 -10.46
N LEU A 134 27.81 13.78 -9.18
CA LEU A 134 27.29 12.98 -8.07
C LEU A 134 25.84 13.38 -7.77
N ILE A 135 24.91 12.44 -7.93
CA ILE A 135 23.50 12.62 -7.65
C ILE A 135 23.05 11.67 -6.55
N PHE A 136 22.24 12.20 -5.62
CA PHE A 136 21.59 11.42 -4.58
C PHE A 136 20.16 11.05 -5.01
N LEU A 137 19.74 9.84 -4.65
CA LEU A 137 18.44 9.30 -5.01
C LEU A 137 17.60 9.13 -3.75
N LYS A 138 16.42 9.74 -3.74
CA LYS A 138 15.38 9.52 -2.74
C LYS A 138 14.17 8.86 -3.37
N TYR A 139 13.57 7.93 -2.64
CA TYR A 139 12.35 7.26 -3.07
C TYR A 139 11.21 7.66 -2.14
N PHE A 140 10.13 8.17 -2.73
CA PHE A 140 8.87 8.30 -2.06
C PHE A 140 8.05 7.03 -2.30
N ASN A 141 7.91 6.23 -1.24
CA ASN A 141 7.09 5.03 -1.25
C ASN A 141 5.67 5.37 -0.77
N VAL A 142 4.73 5.41 -1.71
CA VAL A 142 3.31 5.72 -1.44
C VAL A 142 2.71 4.69 -0.48
N ALA A 143 2.94 3.40 -0.69
CA ALA A 143 2.37 2.35 0.18
C ALA A 143 2.89 2.43 1.63
N LYS A 144 4.16 2.81 1.82
CA LYS A 144 4.78 2.97 3.14
C LYS A 144 4.60 4.37 3.72
N GLN A 145 4.02 5.31 2.97
CA GLN A 145 3.94 6.75 3.30
C GLN A 145 5.28 7.27 3.84
N ARG A 146 6.38 6.93 3.14
CA ARG A 146 7.75 7.16 3.60
C ARG A 146 8.62 7.69 2.48
N LEU A 147 9.35 8.77 2.76
CA LEU A 147 10.41 9.30 1.91
C LEU A 147 11.76 8.96 2.54
N TYR A 148 12.67 8.35 1.78
CA TYR A 148 13.99 7.99 2.31
C TYR A 148 15.04 7.91 1.20
N GLY A 149 16.31 8.07 1.56
CA GLY A 149 17.43 7.86 0.65
C GLY A 149 17.55 6.39 0.24
N VAL A 150 17.82 6.12 -1.04
CA VAL A 150 18.05 4.75 -1.53
C VAL A 150 19.47 4.54 -2.04
N GLY A 151 20.18 5.62 -2.38
CA GLY A 151 21.56 5.55 -2.81
C GLY A 151 22.00 6.77 -3.59
N LYS A 152 23.03 6.58 -4.41
CA LYS A 152 23.66 7.62 -5.23
C LYS A 152 24.15 7.05 -6.54
N THR A 153 24.33 7.91 -7.54
CA THR A 153 24.92 7.54 -8.83
C THR A 153 25.79 8.65 -9.38
N TYR A 154 26.73 8.28 -10.24
CA TYR A 154 27.49 9.21 -11.08
C TYR A 154 26.95 9.17 -12.50
N ILE A 155 26.66 10.34 -13.06
CA ILE A 155 26.09 10.45 -14.40
C ILE A 155 26.58 11.71 -15.13
N SER A 156 26.81 11.61 -16.43
CA SER A 156 27.15 12.74 -17.29
C SER A 156 26.07 13.80 -17.31
N GLY A 157 26.45 15.08 -17.26
CA GLY A 157 25.55 16.18 -17.60
C GLY A 157 24.97 16.07 -19.02
N ARG A 158 25.68 15.42 -19.95
CA ARG A 158 25.25 15.24 -21.35
C ARG A 158 24.21 14.12 -21.53
N ARG A 159 24.05 13.24 -20.54
CA ARG A 159 23.13 12.10 -20.63
C ARG A 159 21.69 12.61 -20.45
N GLY A 160 20.77 12.03 -21.22
CA GLY A 160 19.34 12.31 -21.10
C GLY A 160 18.79 11.89 -19.72
N THR A 161 17.89 12.70 -19.16
CA THR A 161 17.30 12.48 -17.82
C THR A 161 16.56 11.14 -17.75
N ARG A 162 15.93 10.70 -18.85
CA ARG A 162 15.30 9.37 -18.95
C ARG A 162 16.22 8.21 -18.53
N HIS A 163 17.53 8.33 -18.74
CA HIS A 163 18.46 7.25 -18.42
C HIS A 163 18.75 7.11 -16.92
N LEU A 164 18.34 8.10 -16.09
CA LEU A 164 18.32 7.93 -14.63
C LEU A 164 17.36 6.81 -14.22
N ILE A 165 16.31 6.54 -15.00
CA ILE A 165 15.37 5.45 -14.72
C ILE A 165 16.13 4.12 -14.68
N ASP A 166 17.01 3.85 -15.65
CA ASP A 166 17.78 2.60 -15.69
C ASP A 166 18.74 2.49 -14.50
N ASP A 167 19.35 3.61 -14.10
CA ASP A 167 20.25 3.64 -12.95
C ASP A 167 19.47 3.45 -11.64
N ILE A 168 18.26 4.01 -11.53
CA ILE A 168 17.36 3.79 -10.39
C ILE A 168 16.96 2.32 -10.30
N HIS A 169 16.59 1.66 -11.39
CA HIS A 169 16.25 0.23 -11.38
C HIS A 169 17.41 -0.61 -10.86
N LYS A 170 18.64 -0.30 -11.29
CA LYS A 170 19.86 -0.97 -10.79
C LYS A 170 20.08 -0.74 -9.30
N VAL A 171 19.94 0.50 -8.83
CA VAL A 171 20.11 0.85 -7.41
C VAL A 171 19.04 0.18 -6.54
N MET A 172 17.80 0.10 -7.04
CA MET A 172 16.68 -0.51 -6.34
C MET A 172 16.68 -2.04 -6.42
N GLY A 173 17.50 -2.65 -7.28
CA GLY A 173 17.47 -4.09 -7.55
C GLY A 173 16.16 -4.54 -8.21
N TRP A 174 15.45 -3.66 -8.90
CA TRP A 174 14.20 -3.99 -9.55
C TRP A 174 14.45 -4.69 -10.89
N THR A 175 13.92 -5.90 -11.02
CA THR A 175 13.95 -6.69 -12.26
C THR A 175 12.87 -6.25 -13.25
N ASP A 176 11.74 -5.77 -12.72
CA ASP A 176 10.59 -5.35 -13.53
C ASP A 176 10.77 -3.90 -13.98
N ARG A 177 10.35 -3.62 -15.22
CA ARG A 177 10.40 -2.26 -15.76
C ARG A 177 9.24 -1.44 -15.21
N ARG A 178 9.54 -0.57 -14.24
CA ARG A 178 8.56 0.32 -13.60
C ARG A 178 8.54 1.68 -14.25
N THR A 179 7.35 2.24 -14.41
CA THR A 179 7.17 3.62 -14.87
C THR A 179 7.38 4.57 -13.71
N LEU A 180 8.39 5.43 -13.81
CA LEU A 180 8.80 6.30 -12.71
C LEU A 180 8.51 7.76 -12.98
N LEU A 181 8.19 8.44 -11.88
CA LEU A 181 8.01 9.87 -11.80
C LEU A 181 9.25 10.47 -11.12
N LEU A 182 10.02 11.31 -11.82
CA LEU A 182 11.21 11.99 -11.28
C LEU A 182 10.92 13.46 -10.90
N TYR A 183 11.54 13.89 -9.80
CA TYR A 183 11.46 15.23 -9.25
C TYR A 183 12.81 15.68 -8.74
N GLU A 184 13.10 16.96 -8.86
CA GLU A 184 14.25 17.59 -8.22
C GLU A 184 13.85 18.14 -6.86
N GLU A 185 14.60 17.76 -5.83
CA GLU A 185 14.48 18.34 -4.50
C GLU A 185 15.39 19.59 -4.42
N ILE A 186 14.87 20.73 -4.89
CA ILE A 186 15.62 22.00 -5.00
C ILE A 186 15.86 22.63 -3.62
N LYS A 187 14.79 22.92 -2.87
CA LYS A 187 14.82 23.49 -1.51
C LYS A 187 13.50 23.20 -0.78
N PRO A 188 13.40 23.38 0.55
CA PRO A 188 12.15 23.15 1.26
C PRO A 188 10.99 23.98 0.68
N GLY A 189 9.91 23.30 0.29
CA GLY A 189 8.74 23.92 -0.36
C GLY A 189 8.87 24.13 -1.87
N MET A 190 9.95 23.66 -2.51
CA MET A 190 10.13 23.72 -3.96
C MET A 190 10.63 22.37 -4.46
N ILE A 191 9.69 21.53 -4.89
CA ILE A 191 9.94 20.22 -5.48
C ILE A 191 9.45 20.30 -6.93
N GLN A 192 10.35 20.13 -7.89
CA GLN A 192 10.06 20.37 -9.29
C GLN A 192 10.01 19.07 -10.08
N ARG A 193 9.01 18.92 -10.94
CA ARG A 193 8.93 17.81 -11.87
C ARG A 193 10.10 17.85 -12.86
N LEU A 194 10.82 16.74 -13.01
CA LEU A 194 11.93 16.66 -13.97
C LEU A 194 11.45 16.18 -15.35
N PRO A 195 11.65 16.98 -16.40
CA PRO A 195 11.37 16.58 -17.77
C PRO A 195 12.39 15.53 -18.25
N LEU A 196 11.89 14.45 -18.87
CA LEU A 196 12.71 13.29 -19.26
C LEU A 196 13.38 13.43 -20.64
N ASP A 197 12.86 14.33 -21.46
CA ASP A 197 13.30 14.67 -22.82
C ASP A 197 14.56 15.57 -22.84
N ARG A 198 14.92 16.15 -21.69
CA ARG A 198 16.11 17.01 -21.54
C ARG A 198 17.31 16.25 -20.98
N THR A 199 18.50 16.80 -21.24
CA THR A 199 19.73 16.34 -20.57
C THR A 199 19.81 16.86 -19.14
N LEU A 200 20.66 16.24 -18.32
CA LEU A 200 20.87 16.68 -16.94
C LEU A 200 21.46 18.09 -16.86
N ALA A 201 22.35 18.45 -17.78
CA ALA A 201 22.90 19.80 -17.88
C ALA A 201 21.82 20.83 -18.24
N GLN A 202 20.88 20.50 -19.12
CA GLN A 202 19.74 21.37 -19.46
C GLN A 202 18.74 21.52 -18.31
N ASN A 203 18.69 20.53 -17.41
CA ASN A 203 17.94 20.59 -16.16
C ASN A 203 18.75 21.22 -15.01
N GLU A 204 19.91 21.82 -15.31
CA GLU A 204 20.78 22.48 -14.32
C GLU A 204 21.21 21.58 -13.15
N ILE A 205 21.27 20.26 -13.39
CA ILE A 205 21.66 19.28 -12.36
C ILE A 205 23.16 19.33 -12.11
N THR A 206 23.52 19.50 -10.84
CA THR A 206 24.88 19.71 -10.33
C THR A 206 25.23 18.75 -9.19
N ASN A 207 26.51 18.80 -8.74
CA ASN A 207 27.01 17.89 -7.70
C ASN A 207 26.25 18.06 -6.39
N GLY A 208 25.77 16.95 -5.84
CA GLY A 208 25.01 16.93 -4.60
C GLY A 208 23.52 17.21 -4.78
N ASP A 209 23.01 17.31 -6.02
CA ASP A 209 21.58 17.38 -6.26
C ASP A 209 20.88 16.08 -5.88
N ILE A 210 19.62 16.21 -5.46
CA ILE A 210 18.79 15.12 -4.99
C ILE A 210 17.64 14.95 -5.98
N ILE A 211 17.56 13.77 -6.55
CA ILE A 211 16.45 13.34 -7.39
C ILE A 211 15.54 12.49 -6.51
N CYS A 212 14.36 13.03 -6.22
CA CYS A 212 13.27 12.28 -5.62
C CYS A 212 12.48 11.58 -6.73
N PHE A 213 12.13 10.32 -6.52
CA PHE A 213 11.27 9.60 -7.45
C PHE A 213 10.19 8.81 -6.74
N GLN A 214 9.13 8.50 -7.49
CA GLN A 214 8.08 7.58 -7.08
C GLN A 214 7.65 6.74 -8.29
N GLU A 215 6.87 5.70 -8.03
CA GLU A 215 6.18 4.97 -9.09
C GLU A 215 5.01 5.81 -9.64
N TYR A 216 4.80 5.73 -10.95
CA TYR A 216 3.63 6.31 -11.59
C TYR A 216 2.39 5.51 -11.21
N LEU A 217 1.43 6.20 -10.60
CA LEU A 217 0.09 5.69 -10.37
C LEU A 217 -0.83 6.21 -11.46
N LYS A 218 -1.61 5.31 -12.06
CA LYS A 218 -2.66 5.66 -13.02
C LYS A 218 -3.75 6.50 -12.34
N PRO A 219 -4.53 7.29 -13.10
CA PRO A 219 -5.59 8.11 -12.53
C PRO A 219 -6.60 7.31 -11.69
N GLU A 220 -6.94 6.09 -12.13
CA GLU A 220 -7.89 5.21 -11.46
C GLU A 220 -7.34 4.71 -10.12
N GLU A 221 -6.06 4.33 -10.07
CA GLU A 221 -5.36 3.90 -8.85
C GLU A 221 -5.26 5.04 -7.84
N LYS A 222 -4.96 6.27 -8.30
CA LYS A 222 -4.96 7.46 -7.43
C LYS A 222 -6.34 7.69 -6.83
N GLN A 223 -7.39 7.63 -7.66
CA GLN A 223 -8.76 7.82 -7.19
C GLN A 223 -9.17 6.75 -6.17
N PHE A 224 -8.82 5.49 -6.44
CA PHE A 224 -9.04 4.38 -5.52
C PHE A 224 -8.35 4.62 -4.18
N LEU A 225 -7.05 4.93 -4.19
CA LEU A 225 -6.27 5.19 -2.97
C LEU A 225 -6.82 6.39 -2.19
N SER A 226 -7.22 7.46 -2.87
CA SER A 226 -7.81 8.64 -2.20
C SER A 226 -9.18 8.36 -1.59
N ARG A 227 -9.99 7.47 -2.17
CA ARG A 227 -11.29 7.06 -1.61
C ARG A 227 -11.13 6.13 -0.42
N GLN A 228 -10.31 5.09 -0.57
CA GLN A 228 -10.11 4.06 0.46
C GLN A 228 -9.24 4.56 1.62
N PHE A 229 -8.26 5.41 1.32
CA PHE A 229 -7.33 5.96 2.30
C PHE A 229 -7.21 7.48 2.15
N PRO A 230 -8.19 8.25 2.63
CA PRO A 230 -8.18 9.72 2.51
C PRO A 230 -6.96 10.41 3.14
N SER A 231 -6.28 9.72 4.07
CA SER A 231 -5.04 10.20 4.70
C SER A 231 -3.76 9.88 3.91
N PHE A 232 -3.83 9.06 2.86
CA PHE A 232 -2.66 8.71 2.05
C PHE A 232 -2.30 9.85 1.11
N ILE A 233 -1.02 10.18 1.08
CA ILE A 233 -0.47 11.11 0.11
C ILE A 233 0.04 10.28 -1.07
N VAL A 234 -0.50 10.54 -2.26
CA VAL A 234 -0.24 9.73 -3.47
C VAL A 234 0.85 10.32 -4.37
N ASP A 235 1.36 11.51 -4.04
CA ASP A 235 2.44 12.15 -4.78
C ASP A 235 3.50 12.79 -3.88
N ALA A 236 4.74 12.75 -4.36
CA ALA A 236 5.91 13.19 -3.63
C ALA A 236 5.85 14.68 -3.31
N VAL A 237 5.31 15.52 -4.21
CA VAL A 237 5.28 16.98 -4.03
C VAL A 237 4.39 17.35 -2.83
N HIS A 238 3.19 16.79 -2.75
CA HIS A 238 2.32 16.96 -1.59
C HIS A 238 2.94 16.34 -0.34
N PHE A 239 3.66 15.22 -0.46
CA PHE A 239 4.33 14.60 0.69
C PHE A 239 5.36 15.54 1.33
N TYR A 240 6.22 16.17 0.52
CA TYR A 240 7.15 17.20 1.01
C TYR A 240 6.43 18.40 1.62
N ALA A 241 5.29 18.81 1.07
CA ALA A 241 4.51 19.92 1.60
C ALA A 241 3.96 19.61 3.01
N GLU A 242 3.44 18.39 3.23
CA GLU A 242 2.93 17.95 4.53
C GLU A 242 4.05 17.77 5.56
N MET A 243 5.20 17.23 5.17
CA MET A 243 6.38 17.14 6.05
C MET A 243 6.79 18.52 6.60
N ARG A 244 6.73 19.57 5.77
CA ARG A 244 7.09 20.94 6.18
C ARG A 244 6.13 21.52 7.22
N LYS A 245 4.86 21.13 7.21
CA LYS A 245 3.86 21.65 8.15
C LYS A 245 4.09 21.17 9.58
N GLY A 246 5.01 20.23 9.83
CA GLY A 246 5.29 19.68 11.16
C GLY A 246 4.15 18.84 11.74
N SER A 247 3.01 18.77 11.06
CA SER A 247 1.86 17.92 11.41
C SER A 247 2.06 16.46 10.98
N PHE A 248 3.24 16.11 10.46
CA PHE A 248 3.58 14.75 10.07
C PHE A 248 3.79 13.88 11.33
N ARG A 249 2.69 13.52 11.98
CA ARG A 249 2.67 12.35 12.85
C ARG A 249 2.97 11.19 11.93
N ASN A 250 4.02 10.42 12.23
CA ASN A 250 4.26 9.12 11.62
C ASN A 250 2.90 8.45 11.46
N ILE A 251 2.38 8.34 10.24
CA ILE A 251 1.26 7.46 9.94
C ILE A 251 1.87 6.08 10.12
N ARG A 252 1.96 5.63 11.38
CA ARG A 252 2.44 4.32 11.75
C ARG A 252 1.47 3.35 11.10
N ALA A 253 1.90 2.78 9.98
CA ALA A 253 1.42 1.54 9.40
C ALA A 253 -0.09 1.29 9.63
N LEU A 254 -0.96 2.09 9.00
CA LEU A 254 -2.31 1.63 8.75
C LEU A 254 -2.27 0.85 7.44
N ALA A 255 -2.33 -0.48 7.58
CA ALA A 255 -2.44 -1.52 6.56
C ALA A 255 -1.61 -1.31 5.29
N ARG A 256 -0.51 -2.07 5.19
CA ARG A 256 0.26 -2.22 3.94
C ARG A 256 -0.66 -2.83 2.86
N VAL A 257 -1.30 -2.00 2.07
CA VAL A 257 -1.91 -2.44 0.81
C VAL A 257 -0.78 -2.58 -0.20
N PHE A 258 -0.59 -3.77 -0.73
CA PHE A 258 0.35 -4.05 -1.80
C PHE A 258 -0.32 -4.96 -2.83
N ASP A 259 -0.05 -4.71 -4.11
CA ASP A 259 -0.63 -5.50 -5.20
C ASP A 259 -0.07 -6.91 -5.16
N PHE A 260 -0.89 -7.88 -4.77
CA PHE A 260 -0.57 -9.29 -4.87
C PHE A 260 -1.16 -9.81 -6.18
N SER A 261 -0.30 -10.18 -7.14
CA SER A 261 -0.72 -10.79 -8.40
C SER A 261 -0.09 -12.17 -8.52
N VAL A 262 -0.87 -13.14 -9.01
CA VAL A 262 -0.41 -14.50 -9.32
C VAL A 262 -0.26 -14.61 -10.83
N GLN A 263 0.93 -14.95 -11.32
CA GLN A 263 1.17 -15.12 -12.76
C GLN A 263 0.65 -16.48 -13.26
N PRO A 264 0.31 -16.62 -14.56
CA PRO A 264 -0.09 -17.90 -15.13
C PRO A 264 0.99 -18.98 -14.90
N GLY A 265 0.62 -20.07 -14.22
CA GLY A 265 1.53 -21.18 -13.87
C GLY A 265 2.35 -20.98 -12.58
N GLU A 266 2.20 -19.85 -11.89
CA GLU A 266 2.86 -19.56 -10.61
C GLU A 266 2.02 -20.09 -9.44
N THR A 267 2.65 -20.72 -8.44
CA THR A 267 1.94 -21.11 -7.23
C THR A 267 1.71 -19.92 -6.31
N PHE A 268 0.69 -19.98 -5.45
CA PHE A 268 0.42 -18.91 -4.47
C PHE A 268 1.62 -18.60 -3.57
N ASN A 269 2.37 -19.64 -3.17
CA ASN A 269 3.58 -19.48 -2.35
C ASN A 269 4.71 -18.80 -3.12
N ASP A 270 4.85 -19.09 -4.41
CA ASP A 270 5.84 -18.42 -5.27
C ASP A 270 5.48 -16.95 -5.47
N ALA A 271 4.19 -16.64 -5.66
CA ALA A 271 3.68 -15.27 -5.74
C ALA A 271 3.89 -14.51 -4.42
N ILE A 272 3.74 -15.17 -3.26
CA ILE A 272 4.08 -14.61 -1.94
C ILE A 272 5.56 -14.30 -1.86
N LYS A 273 6.43 -15.26 -2.21
CA LYS A 273 7.87 -15.10 -2.12
C LYS A 273 8.38 -13.99 -3.02
N ARG A 274 7.91 -13.95 -4.28
CA ARG A 274 8.18 -12.85 -5.22
C ARG A 274 7.71 -11.51 -4.66
N THR A 275 6.54 -11.48 -4.02
CA THR A 275 6.01 -10.27 -3.38
C THR A 275 6.84 -9.87 -2.14
N GLN A 276 7.30 -10.81 -1.31
CA GLN A 276 8.19 -10.56 -0.17
C GLN A 276 9.53 -9.97 -0.62
N GLU A 277 10.15 -10.56 -1.64
CA GLU A 277 11.40 -10.10 -2.23
C GLU A 277 11.24 -8.69 -2.81
N ARG A 278 10.19 -8.47 -3.61
CA ARG A 278 9.87 -7.15 -4.20
C ARG A 278 9.64 -6.06 -3.14
N MET A 279 9.12 -6.44 -1.97
CA MET A 279 8.74 -5.51 -0.89
C MET A 279 9.84 -5.34 0.18
N GLY A 280 10.90 -6.15 0.12
CA GLY A 280 11.98 -6.20 1.12
C GLY A 280 11.49 -6.71 2.48
N LEU A 281 10.62 -7.73 2.47
CA LEU A 281 9.96 -8.32 3.66
C LEU A 281 10.35 -9.79 3.87
N LEU A 282 11.62 -10.10 3.65
CA LEU A 282 12.14 -11.48 3.71
C LEU A 282 11.92 -12.16 5.07
N ASP A 283 11.87 -11.37 6.15
CA ASP A 283 11.74 -11.88 7.53
C ASP A 283 10.27 -11.96 8.01
N LYS A 284 9.30 -11.66 7.14
CA LYS A 284 7.88 -11.57 7.53
C LYS A 284 7.02 -12.56 6.77
N ASP A 285 6.33 -13.42 7.50
CA ASP A 285 5.35 -14.34 6.96
C ASP A 285 4.11 -13.59 6.45
N LEU A 286 3.91 -13.58 5.12
CA LEU A 286 2.77 -12.92 4.49
C LEU A 286 1.46 -13.73 4.59
N THR A 287 1.50 -14.98 5.06
CA THR A 287 0.29 -15.80 5.25
C THR A 287 -0.62 -15.26 6.36
N ASN A 288 -0.08 -14.45 7.28
CA ASN A 288 -0.84 -13.79 8.35
C ASN A 288 -1.47 -12.46 7.92
N TYR A 289 -1.39 -12.10 6.64
CA TYR A 289 -1.96 -10.87 6.11
C TYR A 289 -3.27 -11.18 5.37
N GLN A 290 -4.27 -10.32 5.56
CA GLN A 290 -5.55 -10.44 4.89
C GLN A 290 -5.42 -9.96 3.43
N PHE A 291 -5.62 -10.87 2.49
CA PHE A 291 -5.65 -10.56 1.07
C PHE A 291 -7.10 -10.25 0.66
N SER A 292 -7.35 -9.04 0.16
CA SER A 292 -8.63 -8.70 -0.47
C SER A 292 -8.45 -8.68 -1.98
N CYS A 293 -9.26 -9.47 -2.70
CA CYS A 293 -9.32 -9.39 -4.15
C CYS A 293 -10.05 -8.10 -4.54
N ALA A 294 -9.31 -7.10 -5.01
CA ALA A 294 -9.92 -6.04 -5.80
C ALA A 294 -10.27 -6.65 -7.16
N ALA A 295 -11.53 -7.02 -7.36
CA ALA A 295 -12.02 -7.43 -8.67
C ALA A 295 -11.80 -6.27 -9.64
N GLY A 296 -10.81 -6.40 -10.51
CA GLY A 296 -10.61 -5.51 -11.65
C GLY A 296 -11.74 -5.73 -12.64
N GLY A 297 -12.75 -4.87 -12.56
CA GLY A 297 -13.89 -4.86 -13.46
C GLY A 297 -14.98 -3.97 -12.88
N GLU A 298 -15.48 -3.03 -13.68
CA GLU A 298 -16.43 -1.96 -13.31
C GLU A 298 -17.84 -2.45 -12.90
N GLU A 299 -18.01 -3.69 -12.43
CA GLU A 299 -19.30 -4.27 -12.04
C GLU A 299 -19.38 -4.69 -10.55
N GLY A 300 -18.40 -4.31 -9.73
CA GLY A 300 -18.24 -4.81 -8.36
C GLY A 300 -19.19 -4.27 -7.28
N SER A 301 -19.90 -3.15 -7.49
CA SER A 301 -20.87 -2.67 -6.49
C SER A 301 -22.09 -3.59 -6.46
N SER A 302 -22.67 -3.89 -7.63
CA SER A 302 -23.87 -4.72 -7.75
C SER A 302 -23.68 -6.14 -7.21
N ALA A 303 -22.57 -6.81 -7.51
CA ALA A 303 -22.36 -8.21 -7.10
C ALA A 303 -22.12 -8.37 -5.59
N VAL A 304 -21.34 -7.45 -4.99
CA VAL A 304 -21.08 -7.47 -3.54
C VAL A 304 -22.32 -7.06 -2.76
N ASP A 305 -23.07 -6.05 -3.24
CA ASP A 305 -24.34 -5.64 -2.63
C ASP A 305 -25.41 -6.75 -2.75
N ASN A 306 -25.48 -7.43 -3.90
CA ASN A 306 -26.35 -8.59 -4.11
C ASN A 306 -25.99 -9.76 -3.19
N PHE A 307 -24.70 -10.07 -3.03
CA PHE A 307 -24.27 -11.13 -2.11
C PHE A 307 -24.52 -10.77 -0.65
N ASN A 308 -24.26 -9.51 -0.25
CA ASN A 308 -24.50 -9.02 1.10
C ASN A 308 -25.99 -9.16 1.45
N SER A 309 -26.90 -8.75 0.55
CA SER A 309 -28.35 -8.85 0.79
C SER A 309 -28.84 -10.29 1.03
N GLN A 310 -28.13 -11.30 0.52
CA GLN A 310 -28.46 -12.72 0.73
C GLN A 310 -28.09 -13.24 2.13
N MET A 311 -27.36 -12.46 2.94
CA MET A 311 -26.94 -12.85 4.30
C MET A 311 -27.85 -12.33 5.41
N TYR A 312 -28.91 -11.58 5.05
CA TYR A 312 -29.82 -10.95 6.00
C TYR A 312 -31.13 -11.72 6.12
N CYS A 313 -31.62 -11.81 7.35
CA CYS A 313 -32.92 -12.39 7.63
C CYS A 313 -34.04 -11.46 7.21
N GLY A 314 -34.96 -11.93 6.36
CA GLY A 314 -36.14 -11.16 5.93
C GLY A 314 -37.17 -10.84 7.01
N ILE A 315 -36.96 -11.25 8.27
CA ILE A 315 -37.84 -10.94 9.41
C ILE A 315 -37.23 -9.83 10.28
N CYS A 316 -35.98 -10.02 10.76
CA CYS A 316 -35.30 -9.04 11.62
C CYS A 316 -34.39 -8.07 10.87
N MET A 317 -34.23 -8.23 9.55
CA MET A 317 -33.41 -7.38 8.66
C MET A 317 -31.93 -7.29 9.06
N GLU A 318 -31.43 -8.31 9.76
CA GLU A 318 -30.07 -8.40 10.26
C GLU A 318 -29.44 -9.73 9.82
N VAL A 319 -28.10 -9.83 9.90
CA VAL A 319 -27.35 -11.03 9.50
C VAL A 319 -27.93 -12.30 10.17
N PHE A 320 -28.02 -13.41 9.45
CA PHE A 320 -28.58 -14.64 10.01
C PHE A 320 -27.86 -15.10 11.29
N VAL A 321 -28.64 -15.66 12.22
CA VAL A 321 -28.14 -16.44 13.36
C VAL A 321 -28.88 -17.75 13.37
N ASP A 322 -28.10 -18.83 13.32
CA ASP A 322 -28.60 -20.21 13.28
C ASP A 322 -29.73 -20.37 12.25
N PRO A 323 -29.44 -20.10 10.95
CA PRO A 323 -30.46 -19.99 9.90
C PRO A 323 -31.25 -21.27 9.69
N VAL A 324 -32.53 -21.11 9.36
CA VAL A 324 -33.44 -22.19 8.98
C VAL A 324 -34.03 -21.93 7.60
N SER A 325 -34.28 -23.01 6.86
CA SER A 325 -34.95 -23.01 5.57
C SER A 325 -36.38 -23.50 5.71
N PHE A 326 -37.31 -22.81 5.04
CA PHE A 326 -38.69 -23.25 4.89
C PHE A 326 -38.78 -24.17 3.68
N LEU A 327 -39.05 -25.46 3.87
CA LEU A 327 -38.83 -26.46 2.82
C LEU A 327 -39.79 -26.30 1.61
N ASP A 328 -40.96 -25.71 1.81
CA ASP A 328 -41.95 -25.49 0.74
C ASP A 328 -41.56 -24.33 -0.22
N CYS A 329 -40.67 -23.42 0.18
CA CYS A 329 -40.32 -22.24 -0.63
C CYS A 329 -38.84 -21.82 -0.61
N MET A 330 -38.01 -22.51 0.17
CA MET A 330 -36.57 -22.29 0.36
C MET A 330 -36.15 -20.90 0.85
N HIS A 331 -37.08 -20.06 1.29
CA HIS A 331 -36.74 -18.83 1.99
C HIS A 331 -36.11 -19.12 3.36
N LEU A 332 -35.22 -18.21 3.77
CA LEU A 332 -34.40 -18.34 4.97
C LEU A 332 -34.81 -17.32 6.03
N SER A 333 -34.71 -17.71 7.30
CA SER A 333 -34.78 -16.80 8.44
C SER A 333 -33.84 -17.23 9.57
N CYS A 334 -33.61 -16.37 10.56
CA CYS A 334 -32.99 -16.81 11.82
C CYS A 334 -33.92 -17.83 12.48
N GLY A 335 -33.37 -18.89 13.09
CA GLY A 335 -34.20 -19.90 13.74
C GLY A 335 -35.09 -19.34 14.86
N ALA A 336 -34.60 -18.36 15.62
CA ALA A 336 -35.41 -17.65 16.63
C ALA A 336 -36.60 -16.89 16.01
N CYS A 337 -36.40 -16.24 14.86
CA CYS A 337 -37.45 -15.53 14.14
C CYS A 337 -38.48 -16.50 13.55
N ALA A 338 -38.04 -17.67 13.07
CA ALA A 338 -38.94 -18.71 12.59
C ALA A 338 -39.85 -19.25 13.71
N VAL A 339 -39.28 -19.56 14.87
CA VAL A 339 -40.06 -20.03 16.05
C VAL A 339 -41.13 -19.02 16.44
N GLU A 340 -40.78 -17.73 16.45
CA GLU A 340 -41.72 -16.68 16.81
C GLU A 340 -42.81 -16.46 15.76
N TRP A 341 -42.45 -16.50 14.48
CA TRP A 341 -43.41 -16.34 13.38
C TRP A 341 -44.39 -17.51 13.28
N PHE A 342 -43.87 -18.75 13.29
CA PHE A 342 -44.69 -19.95 13.13
C PHE A 342 -45.53 -20.32 14.35
N SER A 343 -45.35 -19.61 15.47
CA SER A 343 -46.29 -19.66 16.59
C SER A 343 -47.63 -18.97 16.29
N LYS A 344 -47.73 -18.19 15.21
CA LYS A 344 -48.91 -17.36 14.87
C LYS A 344 -49.43 -17.53 13.45
N SER A 345 -48.63 -18.09 12.56
CA SER A 345 -48.93 -18.20 11.13
C SER A 345 -48.32 -19.47 10.58
N ASP A 346 -48.95 -20.08 9.58
CA ASP A 346 -48.39 -21.20 8.82
C ASP A 346 -47.82 -20.77 7.46
N THR A 347 -47.80 -19.46 7.15
CA THR A 347 -47.33 -18.94 5.86
C THR A 347 -45.94 -18.32 5.96
N CYS A 348 -45.17 -18.38 4.87
CA CYS A 348 -43.86 -17.75 4.77
C CYS A 348 -43.97 -16.20 4.81
N PRO A 349 -43.19 -15.49 5.64
CA PRO A 349 -43.22 -14.02 5.70
C PRO A 349 -42.75 -13.33 4.42
N GLN A 350 -41.98 -14.03 3.56
CA GLN A 350 -41.41 -13.46 2.33
C GLN A 350 -42.33 -13.67 1.11
N CYS A 351 -42.94 -14.86 0.97
CA CYS A 351 -43.74 -15.19 -0.22
C CYS A 351 -45.17 -15.65 0.07
N ARG A 352 -45.60 -15.68 1.34
CA ARG A 352 -46.94 -16.07 1.81
C ARG A 352 -47.41 -17.49 1.46
N LYS A 353 -46.55 -18.35 0.90
CA LYS A 353 -46.85 -19.78 0.73
C LYS A 353 -46.97 -20.48 2.08
N VAL A 354 -47.91 -21.42 2.20
CA VAL A 354 -48.02 -22.31 3.37
C VAL A 354 -46.75 -23.13 3.51
N VAL A 355 -46.20 -23.18 4.72
CA VAL A 355 -44.99 -23.91 5.08
C VAL A 355 -45.39 -25.05 6.01
N HIS A 356 -45.01 -26.27 5.66
CA HIS A 356 -45.26 -27.46 6.46
C HIS A 356 -44.03 -27.85 7.28
N ASN A 357 -42.83 -27.60 6.74
CA ASN A 357 -41.59 -28.06 7.34
C ASN A 357 -40.52 -26.97 7.35
N VAL A 358 -39.81 -26.87 8.46
CA VAL A 358 -38.67 -25.97 8.66
C VAL A 358 -37.47 -26.79 9.09
N SER A 359 -36.32 -26.59 8.46
CA SER A 359 -35.09 -27.31 8.79
C SER A 359 -33.92 -26.35 9.01
N TYR A 360 -33.03 -26.69 9.94
CA TYR A 360 -31.76 -26.00 10.10
C TYR A 360 -30.92 -26.08 8.81
N ASN A 361 -30.36 -24.94 8.39
CA ASN A 361 -29.52 -24.86 7.20
C ASN A 361 -28.05 -24.66 7.60
N HIS A 362 -27.33 -25.78 7.77
CA HIS A 362 -25.93 -25.78 8.15
C HIS A 362 -25.01 -25.18 7.07
N HIS A 363 -25.38 -25.26 5.79
CA HIS A 363 -24.61 -24.65 4.70
C HIS A 363 -24.67 -23.12 4.79
N THR A 364 -25.87 -22.54 4.92
CA THR A 364 -26.03 -21.10 5.12
C THR A 364 -25.34 -20.65 6.41
N ALA A 365 -25.40 -21.45 7.49
CA ALA A 365 -24.68 -21.15 8.72
C ALA A 365 -23.15 -21.05 8.51
N GLY A 366 -22.55 -22.00 7.79
CA GLY A 366 -21.13 -21.95 7.44
C GLY A 366 -20.75 -20.79 6.53
N VAL A 367 -21.63 -20.42 5.58
CA VAL A 367 -21.42 -19.25 4.72
C VAL A 367 -21.52 -17.94 5.51
N VAL A 368 -22.47 -17.84 6.45
CA VAL A 368 -22.63 -16.68 7.33
C VAL A 368 -21.45 -16.54 8.29
N GLU A 369 -20.94 -17.65 8.82
CA GLU A 369 -19.74 -17.67 9.65
C GLU A 369 -18.51 -17.20 8.84
N ALA A 370 -18.33 -17.71 7.62
CA ALA A 370 -17.29 -17.22 6.71
C ALA A 370 -17.46 -15.73 6.39
N PHE A 371 -18.68 -15.28 6.13
CA PHE A 371 -19.02 -13.89 5.87
C PHE A 371 -18.65 -12.96 7.05
N GLN A 372 -19.00 -13.36 8.28
CA GLN A 372 -18.66 -12.62 9.50
C GLN A 372 -17.14 -12.57 9.75
N ASN A 373 -16.42 -13.67 9.47
CA ASN A 373 -14.97 -13.74 9.63
C ASN A 373 -14.19 -12.93 8.57
N LEU A 374 -14.75 -12.76 7.37
CA LEU A 374 -14.13 -12.00 6.29
C LEU A 374 -14.27 -10.48 6.45
N LEU A 375 -15.24 -10.00 7.22
CA LEU A 375 -15.56 -8.56 7.38
C LEU A 375 -15.69 -8.10 8.85
N PRO A 376 -14.66 -8.28 9.71
CA PRO A 376 -14.71 -7.82 11.09
C PRO A 376 -14.69 -6.28 11.17
N GLY A 377 -15.82 -5.68 11.57
CA GLY A 377 -15.94 -4.24 11.84
C GLY A 377 -16.46 -3.39 10.67
N SER A 378 -16.91 -3.99 9.57
CA SER A 378 -17.76 -3.28 8.60
C SER A 378 -19.19 -3.20 9.16
N SER A 379 -19.93 -2.14 8.83
CA SER A 379 -21.36 -2.00 9.13
C SER A 379 -22.25 -3.10 8.50
N ALA A 380 -21.65 -4.09 7.83
CA ALA A 380 -22.28 -5.28 7.28
C ALA A 380 -22.15 -6.54 8.18
N GLY A 381 -21.27 -6.53 9.18
CA GLY A 381 -21.22 -7.55 10.24
C GLY A 381 -22.14 -7.15 11.38
N GLY A 382 -23.29 -7.79 11.51
CA GLY A 382 -24.37 -7.39 12.42
C GLY A 382 -23.91 -7.00 13.83
N ASP A 383 -24.33 -5.82 14.27
CA ASP A 383 -23.98 -5.11 15.51
C ASP A 383 -24.52 -5.79 16.80
N ARG A 384 -24.88 -7.08 16.71
CA ARG A 384 -25.53 -7.79 17.81
C ARG A 384 -24.57 -8.05 18.95
N THR A 385 -24.97 -7.60 20.12
CA THR A 385 -24.29 -7.88 21.38
C THR A 385 -24.38 -9.37 21.73
N ILE A 386 -23.43 -9.83 22.57
CA ILE A 386 -23.44 -11.20 23.11
C ILE A 386 -24.76 -11.52 23.83
N ALA A 387 -25.37 -10.51 24.47
CA ALA A 387 -26.67 -10.66 25.14
C ALA A 387 -27.80 -10.96 24.15
N GLU A 388 -27.85 -10.28 23.00
CA GLU A 388 -28.85 -10.51 21.95
C GLU A 388 -28.69 -11.87 21.28
N LEU A 389 -27.44 -12.27 20.98
CA LEU A 389 -27.16 -13.61 20.46
C LEU A 389 -27.60 -14.70 21.45
N THR A 390 -27.36 -14.49 22.74
CA THR A 390 -27.81 -15.40 23.80
C THR A 390 -29.33 -15.47 23.89
N ALA A 391 -30.02 -14.33 23.77
CA ALA A 391 -31.48 -14.25 23.79
C ALA A 391 -32.11 -14.92 22.56
N MET A 392 -31.48 -14.87 21.39
CA MET A 392 -31.97 -15.61 20.22
C MET A 392 -31.73 -17.12 20.37
N ARG A 393 -30.56 -17.53 20.86
CA ARG A 393 -30.22 -18.94 21.10
C ARG A 393 -30.97 -19.59 22.25
N SER A 394 -31.62 -18.80 23.12
CA SER A 394 -32.55 -19.32 24.11
C SER A 394 -33.90 -19.69 23.50
N LYS A 395 -34.33 -19.02 22.41
CA LYS A 395 -35.57 -19.31 21.67
C LYS A 395 -35.43 -20.50 20.71
N TYR A 396 -34.27 -20.65 20.09
CA TYR A 396 -34.00 -21.71 19.11
C TYR A 396 -32.57 -22.22 19.21
N ARG A 397 -32.39 -23.54 19.13
CA ARG A 397 -31.08 -24.20 19.01
C ARG A 397 -30.95 -24.92 17.67
N PRO A 398 -29.77 -24.93 17.02
CA PRO A 398 -29.56 -25.69 15.78
C PRO A 398 -30.06 -27.14 15.89
N GLY A 399 -30.92 -27.54 14.96
CA GLY A 399 -31.53 -28.88 14.93
C GLY A 399 -32.79 -29.05 15.77
N GLN A 400 -33.25 -28.02 16.50
CA GLN A 400 -34.54 -28.01 17.17
C GLN A 400 -35.68 -28.00 16.15
N VAL A 401 -36.72 -28.81 16.38
CA VAL A 401 -37.93 -28.81 15.56
C VAL A 401 -38.70 -27.50 15.80
N VAL A 402 -39.01 -26.77 14.73
CA VAL A 402 -39.88 -25.59 14.77
C VAL A 402 -41.33 -26.06 14.60
N VAL A 403 -42.17 -25.80 15.59
CA VAL A 403 -43.60 -26.15 15.55
C VAL A 403 -44.36 -25.05 14.81
N ILE A 404 -45.16 -25.46 13.83
CA ILE A 404 -46.03 -24.57 13.05
C ILE A 404 -47.46 -24.70 13.57
N GLN A 405 -48.00 -23.62 14.12
CA GLN A 405 -49.39 -23.56 14.56
C GLN A 405 -50.26 -23.06 13.41
N LYS A 406 -51.27 -23.86 13.04
CA LYS A 406 -52.32 -23.39 12.15
C LYS A 406 -53.21 -22.39 12.90
N PRO A 407 -53.57 -21.24 12.31
CA PRO A 407 -54.65 -20.41 12.84
C PRO A 407 -55.90 -21.29 12.98
N ALA A 408 -56.60 -21.20 14.11
CA ALA A 408 -57.90 -21.86 14.26
C ALA A 408 -58.86 -21.26 13.23
N ASP A 409 -59.53 -22.14 12.48
CA ASP A 409 -60.49 -21.79 11.44
C ASP A 409 -61.50 -20.77 11.97
N LEU A 410 -61.54 -19.59 11.34
CA LEU A 410 -62.72 -18.73 11.41
C LEU A 410 -63.67 -19.26 10.34
N ASP A 411 -64.78 -19.82 10.81
CA ASP A 411 -65.91 -20.25 9.99
C ASP A 411 -66.42 -19.06 9.14
N ASP A 412 -66.12 -19.07 7.84
CA ASP A 412 -66.85 -18.26 6.86
C ASP A 412 -67.85 -19.18 6.13
N GLU A 413 -68.97 -19.38 6.82
CA GLU A 413 -70.26 -19.75 6.25
C GLU A 413 -70.76 -18.56 5.42
N TYR A 414 -70.63 -18.61 4.09
CA TYR A 414 -71.34 -17.69 3.18
C TYR A 414 -71.71 -18.38 1.85
N ASP A 415 -72.93 -18.91 1.86
CA ASP A 415 -73.95 -19.08 0.82
C ASP A 415 -73.54 -19.25 -0.66
N GLU A 416 -73.86 -20.45 -1.15
CA GLU A 416 -74.16 -20.72 -2.56
C GLU A 416 -75.47 -20.02 -2.98
N GLU A 417 -75.39 -18.97 -3.80
CA GLU A 417 -76.53 -18.53 -4.63
C GLU A 417 -76.12 -18.36 -6.10
N PHE A 418 -76.32 -19.47 -6.83
CA PHE A 418 -77.00 -19.55 -8.13
C PHE A 418 -77.21 -18.23 -8.90
N THR A 419 -76.49 -18.04 -10.01
CA THR A 419 -77.12 -17.69 -11.30
C THR A 419 -76.35 -18.29 -12.47
N ASP A 420 -77.08 -19.11 -13.22
CA ASP A 420 -76.79 -19.65 -14.54
C ASP A 420 -76.95 -18.53 -15.60
N TYR A 421 -75.93 -18.33 -16.46
CA TYR A 421 -76.14 -17.70 -17.76
C TYR A 421 -75.12 -18.23 -18.78
N THR A 422 -75.58 -19.19 -19.56
CA THR A 422 -74.99 -19.65 -20.82
C THR A 422 -75.05 -18.59 -21.93
N GLY A 423 -74.02 -18.51 -22.77
CA GLY A 423 -74.01 -17.78 -24.04
C GLY A 423 -72.58 -17.59 -24.55
N GLU A 424 -72.01 -18.59 -25.23
CA GLU A 424 -71.87 -18.65 -26.70
C GLU A 424 -70.74 -17.76 -27.26
N ASP A 425 -69.62 -18.44 -27.55
CA ASP A 425 -68.89 -18.48 -28.84
C ASP A 425 -68.70 -17.19 -29.65
N MET A 426 -67.44 -16.82 -29.94
CA MET A 426 -66.99 -16.21 -31.21
C MET A 426 -65.45 -16.15 -31.32
N SER A 427 -64.92 -17.15 -32.03
CA SER A 427 -63.95 -17.10 -33.14
C SER A 427 -62.87 -16.00 -33.22
N GLU A 428 -61.63 -16.48 -33.37
CA GLU A 428 -60.62 -16.12 -34.39
C GLU A 428 -60.61 -14.69 -34.94
N LEU A 429 -59.49 -13.99 -34.75
CA LEU A 429 -58.92 -13.14 -35.79
C LEU A 429 -57.39 -13.14 -35.74
N ASP A 430 -56.85 -13.59 -36.85
CA ASP A 430 -55.44 -13.66 -37.22
C ASP A 430 -54.94 -12.27 -37.65
N GLY A 431 -53.65 -12.01 -37.46
CA GLY A 431 -53.01 -10.77 -37.90
C GLY A 431 -51.48 -10.89 -37.89
N GLU A 432 -50.95 -11.34 -39.02
CA GLU A 432 -49.54 -11.37 -39.45
C GLU A 432 -48.86 -9.98 -39.28
N ASN A 433 -47.70 -9.88 -38.63
CA ASN A 433 -46.32 -10.01 -39.15
C ASN A 433 -45.80 -8.83 -40.00
N GLU A 434 -44.98 -7.95 -39.38
CA GLU A 434 -43.73 -7.37 -39.93
C GLU A 434 -42.87 -7.01 -38.69
N GLY A 435 -41.62 -7.41 -38.46
CA GLY A 435 -40.58 -7.90 -39.35
C GLY A 435 -39.38 -6.96 -39.30
N VAL A 436 -38.55 -6.98 -38.24
CA VAL A 436 -37.14 -6.57 -38.34
C VAL A 436 -36.26 -7.43 -37.43
N GLN A 437 -35.37 -8.17 -38.10
CA GLN A 437 -34.32 -9.02 -37.58
C GLN A 437 -33.20 -8.20 -36.93
N SER A 438 -32.59 -8.70 -35.86
CA SER A 438 -31.14 -8.99 -35.94
C SER A 438 -30.74 -10.06 -34.93
N SER A 439 -29.96 -11.00 -35.45
CA SER A 439 -29.56 -12.30 -34.96
C SER A 439 -28.57 -12.24 -33.80
N VAL A 440 -28.89 -12.94 -32.71
CA VAL A 440 -27.90 -13.38 -31.71
C VAL A 440 -27.52 -14.81 -32.07
N ASN A 441 -26.29 -15.01 -32.53
CA ASN A 441 -25.74 -16.34 -32.79
C ASN A 441 -25.15 -16.87 -31.48
N THR A 442 -25.86 -17.81 -30.87
CA THR A 442 -25.37 -18.68 -29.79
C THR A 442 -24.42 -19.72 -30.38
N ASP A 443 -23.21 -19.83 -29.84
CA ASP A 443 -22.43 -21.07 -29.82
C ASP A 443 -21.26 -20.92 -28.84
N LEU A 444 -21.29 -21.68 -27.75
CA LEU A 444 -20.30 -22.74 -27.49
C LEU A 444 -20.53 -23.38 -26.11
N ALA A 445 -20.96 -24.64 -26.18
CA ALA A 445 -21.11 -25.56 -25.07
C ALA A 445 -19.77 -26.21 -24.69
N ILE A 446 -19.60 -26.39 -23.37
CA ILE A 446 -19.17 -27.61 -22.66
C ILE A 446 -18.27 -28.59 -23.41
N ALA A 447 -17.05 -28.81 -22.90
CA ALA A 447 -16.48 -30.16 -22.67
C ALA A 447 -15.24 -30.10 -21.76
N MET A 448 -15.29 -30.81 -20.63
CA MET A 448 -14.12 -31.32 -19.91
C MET A 448 -13.84 -32.76 -20.35
N VAL A 449 -12.59 -33.19 -20.13
CA VAL A 449 -12.10 -34.56 -19.82
C VAL A 449 -11.03 -35.11 -20.78
N GLU A 450 -9.82 -35.24 -20.21
CA GLU A 450 -8.75 -36.24 -20.32
C GLU A 450 -8.22 -36.72 -21.69
N SER A 451 -6.90 -36.60 -21.88
CA SER A 451 -6.06 -37.77 -22.13
C SER A 451 -4.57 -37.49 -21.83
N VAL A 452 -3.98 -38.43 -21.10
CA VAL A 452 -2.54 -38.63 -20.88
C VAL A 452 -1.97 -39.37 -22.09
N GLN A 453 -0.79 -39.00 -22.61
CA GLN A 453 0.25 -39.95 -22.99
C GLN A 453 1.62 -39.31 -23.29
N GLU A 454 2.65 -40.06 -22.91
CA GLU A 454 4.08 -39.78 -22.88
C GLU A 454 4.75 -39.58 -24.26
N ARG A 455 5.71 -38.66 -24.34
CA ARG A 455 7.16 -38.95 -24.47
C ARG A 455 8.01 -37.69 -24.29
#